data_AF-A0A096BE92-F1
#
_entry.id   AF-A0A096BE92-F1
#
_cell.length_a   1.000
_cell.length_b   1.000
_cell.length_c   1.000
_cell.angle_alpha   90.00
_cell.angle_beta   90.00
_cell.angle_gamma   90.00
#
_symmetry.space_group_name_H-M   'P 1'
#
loop_
_entity.id
_entity.type
_entity.pdbx_description
1 polymer ?
#
loop_
_entity_poly.entity_id
_entity_poly.type
_entity_poly.pdbx_seq_one_letter_code
_entity_poly.pdbx_strand_id
1 'polypeptide(L)'
;MYLIENIDSEQVRVCLDIGHALAYSKLTLKEWIIGLKSHIEYIHLHWNNRQNDSHSIPSDEELALLSQILIENDITPIITLEYRVDDIVKEVNRVRKAFDEIII
;
A
#
# COMPACT_ATOMS: atom_id res chain seq x y z
N MET A 1 0.57 -14.84 10.63
CA MET A 1 -0.48 -14.36 9.71
C MET A 1 -1.69 -15.29 9.84
N TYR A 2 -2.26 -15.38 11.04
CA TYR A 2 -2.99 -16.58 11.48
C TYR A 2 -4.14 -16.99 10.55
N LEU A 3 -4.99 -16.07 10.12
CA LEU A 3 -6.13 -16.41 9.26
C LEU A 3 -5.70 -16.97 7.90
N ILE A 4 -4.73 -16.33 7.25
CA ILE A 4 -4.24 -16.73 5.92
C ILE A 4 -3.55 -18.11 6.01
N GLU A 5 -2.70 -18.27 7.03
CA GLU A 5 -1.96 -19.51 7.29
C GLU A 5 -2.89 -20.69 7.62
N ASN A 6 -4.06 -20.44 8.24
CA ASN A 6 -5.01 -21.51 8.57
C ASN A 6 -5.96 -21.83 7.41
N ILE A 7 -6.25 -20.87 6.53
CA ILE A 7 -7.05 -21.15 5.33
C ILE A 7 -6.22 -21.93 4.30
N ASP A 8 -4.91 -21.64 4.22
CA ASP A 8 -3.92 -22.36 3.39
C ASP A 8 -4.43 -22.64 1.96
N SER A 9 -4.85 -21.58 1.28
CA SER A 9 -5.43 -21.66 -0.05
C SER A 9 -4.83 -20.63 -0.99
N GLU A 10 -4.42 -21.09 -2.18
CA GLU A 10 -3.97 -20.21 -3.26
C GLU A 10 -5.05 -19.26 -3.77
N GLN A 11 -6.32 -19.51 -3.46
CA GLN A 11 -7.44 -18.63 -3.82
C GLN A 11 -7.63 -17.48 -2.83
N VAL A 12 -6.88 -17.47 -1.72
CA VAL A 12 -6.93 -16.39 -0.73
C VAL A 12 -5.72 -15.48 -0.92
N ARG A 13 -6.03 -14.19 -1.01
CA ARG A 13 -5.08 -13.08 -1.09
C ARG A 13 -5.55 -11.95 -0.18
N VAL A 14 -4.67 -11.00 0.06
CA VAL A 14 -4.89 -9.84 0.93
C VAL A 14 -4.94 -8.58 0.09
N CYS A 15 -5.98 -7.79 0.34
CA CYS A 15 -5.96 -6.37 0.05
C CYS A 15 -5.44 -5.64 1.28
N LEU A 16 -4.23 -5.09 1.21
CA LEU A 16 -3.67 -4.31 2.31
C LEU A 16 -4.13 -2.86 2.17
N ASP A 17 -4.90 -2.41 3.14
CA ASP A 17 -5.17 -0.99 3.34
C ASP A 17 -4.03 -0.36 4.15
N ILE A 18 -3.25 0.51 3.50
CA ILE A 18 -2.07 1.09 4.14
C ILE A 18 -2.44 2.21 5.11
N GLY A 19 -3.53 2.93 4.87
CA GLY A 19 -3.93 4.02 5.75
C GLY A 19 -4.47 3.48 7.07
N HIS A 20 -5.21 2.37 7.05
CA HIS A 20 -5.63 1.64 8.25
C HIS A 20 -4.44 1.08 9.00
N ALA A 21 -3.48 0.47 8.29
CA ALA A 21 -2.25 -0.04 8.89
C ALA A 21 -1.49 1.06 9.64
N LEU A 22 -1.38 2.26 9.06
CA LEU A 22 -0.72 3.42 9.67
C LEU A 22 -1.51 4.04 10.82
N ALA A 23 -2.85 4.03 10.76
CA ALA A 23 -3.71 4.63 11.76
C ALA A 23 -3.83 3.76 13.03
N TYR A 24 -3.88 2.44 12.87
CA TYR A 24 -4.35 1.55 13.94
C TYR A 24 -3.35 0.48 14.37
N SER A 25 -2.27 0.25 13.62
CA SER A 25 -1.25 -0.73 14.00
C SER A 25 -0.10 -0.10 14.77
N LYS A 26 0.50 -0.90 15.66
CA LYS A 26 1.82 -0.61 16.24
C LYS A 26 2.96 -1.03 15.34
N LEU A 27 2.68 -1.87 14.34
CA LEU A 27 3.65 -2.27 13.32
C LEU A 27 3.82 -1.16 12.29
N THR A 28 5.04 -1.01 11.82
CA THR A 28 5.37 -0.16 10.68
C THR A 28 4.77 -0.71 9.38
N LEU A 29 4.63 0.17 8.38
CA LEU A 29 4.19 -0.23 7.05
C LEU A 29 5.10 -1.32 6.44
N LYS A 30 6.42 -1.22 6.64
CA LYS A 30 7.41 -2.21 6.19
C LYS A 30 7.18 -3.58 6.85
N GLU A 31 6.90 -3.62 8.16
CA GLU A 31 6.60 -4.88 8.85
C GLU A 31 5.31 -5.54 8.34
N TRP A 32 4.26 -4.76 8.05
CA TRP A 32 3.05 -5.31 7.42
C TRP A 32 3.32 -5.87 6.03
N ILE A 33 4.00 -5.12 5.18
CA ILE A 33 4.29 -5.52 3.80
C ILE A 33 5.16 -6.77 3.78
N ILE A 34 6.22 -6.83 4.59
CA ILE A 34 7.09 -8.01 4.70
C ILE A 34 6.36 -9.20 5.31
N GLY A 35 5.52 -8.96 6.32
CA GLY A 35 4.79 -10.03 7.01
C GLY A 35 3.72 -10.68 6.12
N LEU A 36 3.10 -9.91 5.22
CA LEU A 36 2.11 -10.41 4.26
C LEU A 36 2.77 -10.93 2.96
N LYS A 37 3.87 -10.31 2.53
CA LYS A 37 4.69 -10.69 1.38
C LYS A 37 3.85 -11.03 0.13
N SER A 38 3.98 -12.24 -0.38
CA SER A 38 3.32 -12.75 -1.59
C SER A 38 1.81 -12.96 -1.42
N HIS A 39 1.26 -12.77 -0.22
CA HIS A 39 -0.19 -12.78 -0.04
C HIS A 39 -0.84 -11.46 -0.42
N ILE A 40 -0.09 -10.36 -0.55
CA ILE A 40 -0.63 -9.07 -1.01
C ILE A 40 -0.89 -9.16 -2.52
N GLU A 41 -2.15 -9.00 -2.91
CA GLU A 41 -2.56 -8.87 -4.31
C GLU A 41 -3.00 -7.43 -4.62
N TYR A 42 -3.64 -6.78 -3.65
CA TYR A 42 -4.16 -5.43 -3.80
C TYR A 42 -3.63 -4.53 -2.68
N ILE A 43 -3.48 -3.25 -3.00
CA ILE A 43 -3.26 -2.19 -2.02
C ILE A 43 -4.34 -1.13 -2.20
N HIS A 44 -5.03 -0.79 -1.12
CA HIS A 44 -5.76 0.47 -1.03
C HIS A 44 -4.78 1.55 -0.59
N LEU A 45 -4.57 2.52 -1.48
CA LEU A 45 -3.66 3.63 -1.30
C LEU A 45 -4.45 4.83 -0.81
N HIS A 46 -4.21 5.18 0.43
CA HIS A 46 -4.46 6.49 1.01
C HIS A 46 -3.52 6.66 2.20
N TRP A 47 -3.45 7.86 2.75
CA TRP A 47 -2.64 8.12 3.92
C TRP A 47 -3.47 8.60 5.10
N ASN A 48 -2.86 8.59 6.28
CA ASN A 48 -3.47 9.03 7.54
C ASN A 48 -2.42 9.65 8.44
N ASN A 49 -2.83 10.61 9.28
CA ASN A 49 -1.96 11.27 10.28
C ASN A 49 -1.70 10.40 11.54
N ARG A 50 -1.91 9.08 11.45
CA ARG A 50 -1.85 8.10 12.55
C ARG A 50 -2.85 8.31 13.69
N GLN A 51 -3.90 9.10 13.49
CA GLN A 51 -4.91 9.36 14.54
C GLN A 51 -6.29 8.83 14.17
N ASN A 52 -6.62 8.83 12.88
CA ASN A 52 -7.92 8.39 12.38
C ASN A 52 -7.84 7.92 10.93
N ASP A 53 -8.97 7.42 10.44
CA ASP A 53 -9.14 7.04 9.05
C ASP A 53 -9.57 8.24 8.18
N SER A 54 -8.62 9.13 7.90
CA SER A 54 -8.83 10.41 7.19
C SER A 54 -8.92 10.32 5.67
N HIS A 55 -8.41 9.25 5.05
CA HIS A 55 -8.36 9.08 3.59
C HIS A 55 -7.64 10.26 2.92
N SER A 56 -6.50 10.66 3.49
CA SER A 56 -5.70 11.78 2.99
C SER A 56 -4.91 11.41 1.73
N ILE A 57 -4.69 12.40 0.87
CA ILE A 57 -3.83 12.24 -0.31
C ILE A 57 -2.38 12.03 0.17
N PRO A 58 -1.68 10.97 -0.27
CA PRO A 58 -0.29 10.74 0.12
C PRO A 58 0.65 11.78 -0.52
N SER A 59 1.65 12.22 0.23
CA SER A 59 2.74 13.07 -0.28
C SER A 59 3.64 12.30 -1.25
N ASP A 60 4.48 13.01 -2.00
CA ASP A 60 5.44 12.36 -2.91
C ASP A 60 6.49 11.54 -2.12
N GLU A 61 6.88 11.98 -0.92
CA GLU A 61 7.77 11.23 -0.03
C GLU A 61 7.11 9.95 0.50
N GLU A 62 5.81 9.99 0.80
CA GLU A 62 5.05 8.82 1.26
C GLU A 62 4.88 7.79 0.15
N LEU A 63 4.64 8.24 -1.09
CA LEU A 63 4.64 7.39 -2.28
C LEU A 63 6.02 6.77 -2.53
N ALA A 64 7.09 7.56 -2.44
CA ALA A 64 8.46 7.07 -2.61
C ALA A 64 8.82 6.02 -1.55
N LEU A 65 8.41 6.22 -0.30
CA LEU A 65 8.60 5.25 0.78
C LEU A 65 7.88 3.92 0.47
N LEU A 66 6.60 3.98 0.08
CA LEU A 66 5.84 2.78 -0.29
C LEU A 66 6.49 2.06 -1.47
N SER A 67 6.82 2.80 -2.53
CA SER A 67 7.48 2.29 -3.73
C SER A 67 8.79 1.58 -3.40
N GLN A 68 9.66 2.20 -2.60
CA GLN A 68 10.91 1.60 -2.13
C GLN A 68 10.67 0.29 -1.39
N ILE A 69 9.72 0.25 -0.45
CA ILE A 69 9.42 -0.98 0.31
C ILE A 69 8.95 -2.09 -0.62
N LEU A 70 8.06 -1.80 -1.57
CA LEU A 70 7.53 -2.82 -2.50
C LEU A 70 8.64 -3.38 -3.40
N ILE A 71 9.50 -2.52 -3.94
CA ILE A 71 10.60 -2.91 -4.84
C ILE A 71 11.67 -3.71 -4.10
N GLU A 72 12.09 -3.25 -2.91
CA GLU A 72 13.07 -3.98 -2.08
C GLU A 72 12.62 -5.41 -1.72
N ASN A 73 11.31 -5.68 -1.78
CA ASN A 73 10.72 -6.97 -1.38
C ASN A 73 10.10 -7.74 -2.55
N ASP A 74 10.26 -7.29 -3.79
CA ASP A 74 9.73 -7.91 -5.00
C ASP A 74 8.20 -8.14 -4.94
N ILE A 75 7.46 -7.11 -4.52
CA ILE A 75 6.00 -7.14 -4.38
C ILE A 75 5.38 -6.21 -5.41
N THR A 76 4.46 -6.73 -6.24
CA THR A 76 3.84 -6.01 -7.36
C THR A 76 2.31 -6.04 -7.28
N PRO A 77 1.70 -5.30 -6.33
CA PRO A 77 0.27 -5.34 -6.11
C PRO A 77 -0.49 -4.43 -7.07
N ILE A 78 -1.78 -4.68 -7.25
CA ILE A 78 -2.69 -3.73 -7.89
C ILE A 78 -3.00 -2.61 -6.90
N ILE A 79 -2.66 -1.37 -7.27
CA ILE A 79 -2.88 -0.19 -6.43
C ILE A 79 -4.21 0.47 -6.79
N THR A 80 -5.08 0.65 -5.78
CA THR A 80 -6.36 1.35 -5.89
C THR A 80 -6.29 2.65 -5.09
N LEU A 81 -6.65 3.78 -5.70
CA LEU A 81 -6.67 5.09 -5.01
C LEU A 81 -7.94 5.19 -4.15
N GLU A 82 -7.79 5.34 -2.83
CA GLU A 82 -8.91 5.45 -1.88
C GLU A 82 -8.89 6.81 -1.16
N TYR A 83 -8.97 7.87 -1.94
CA TYR A 83 -9.08 9.24 -1.43
C TYR A 83 -9.78 10.11 -2.46
N ARG A 84 -10.20 11.31 -2.04
CA ARG A 84 -10.82 12.25 -2.96
C ARG A 84 -9.80 12.74 -3.98
N VAL A 85 -10.11 12.57 -5.26
CA VAL A 85 -9.29 13.02 -6.38
C VAL A 85 -10.10 13.98 -7.24
N ASP A 86 -9.57 15.18 -7.47
CA ASP A 86 -10.21 16.18 -8.32
C ASP A 86 -9.87 15.97 -9.81
N ASP A 87 -8.62 15.62 -10.13
CA ASP A 87 -8.17 15.27 -11.49
C ASP A 87 -7.54 13.87 -11.49
N ILE A 88 -8.33 12.88 -11.92
CA ILE A 88 -7.94 11.48 -11.89
C ILE A 88 -6.76 11.16 -12.82
N VAL A 89 -6.67 11.83 -13.97
CA VAL A 89 -5.60 11.56 -14.94
C VAL A 89 -4.27 12.08 -14.38
N LYS A 90 -4.28 13.30 -13.83
CA LYS A 90 -3.10 13.88 -13.19
C LYS A 90 -2.63 13.01 -12.01
N GLU A 91 -3.55 12.57 -11.17
CA GLU A 91 -3.20 11.81 -9.97
C GLU A 91 -2.67 10.42 -10.29
N VAL A 92 -3.31 9.69 -11.23
CA VAL A 92 -2.79 8.39 -11.69
C VAL A 92 -1.39 8.54 -12.27
N ASN A 93 -1.11 9.61 -13.02
CA ASN A 93 0.23 9.86 -13.56
C ASN A 93 1.25 10.20 -12.45
N ARG A 94 0.85 10.96 -11.42
CA ARG A 94 1.70 11.25 -10.26
C ARG A 94 2.06 9.98 -9.50
N VAL A 95 1.07 9.14 -9.23
CA VAL A 95 1.27 7.85 -8.53
C VAL A 95 2.17 6.95 -9.38
N ARG A 96 1.87 6.74 -10.66
CA ARG A 96 2.72 5.92 -11.57
C ARG A 96 4.17 6.36 -11.57
N LYS A 97 4.43 7.67 -11.68
CA LYS A 97 5.79 8.23 -11.65
C LYS A 97 6.58 7.75 -10.43
N ALA A 98 5.96 7.74 -9.24
CA ALA A 98 6.62 7.28 -8.02
C ALA A 98 6.97 5.76 -8.03
N PHE A 99 6.24 4.95 -8.80
CA PHE A 99 6.49 3.51 -8.94
C PHE A 99 7.35 3.16 -10.16
N ASP A 100 7.43 4.03 -11.17
CA ASP A 100 8.24 3.83 -12.38
C ASP A 100 9.69 4.36 -12.23
N GLU A 101 9.93 5.37 -11.37
CA GLU A 101 11.24 6.05 -11.24
C GLU A 101 12.34 5.23 -10.52
N ILE A 102 12.05 4.03 -10.04
CA ILE A 102 13.01 3.16 -9.32
C ILE A 102 13.48 1.99 -10.21
N ILE A 103 13.38 2.14 -11.54
CA ILE A 103 14.10 1.31 -12.52
C ILE A 103 15.28 2.13 -13.07
N ILE A 104 16.34 2.26 -12.28
CA ILE A 104 17.66 2.74 -12.75
C ILE A 104 18.74 1.78 -12.26
#